data_AF-A0A968TAL5-F1
#
_entry.id   AF-A0A968TAL5-F1
#
_cell.length_a   1.000
_cell.length_b   1.000
_cell.length_c   1.000
_cell.angle_alpha   90.00
_cell.angle_beta   90.00
_cell.angle_gamma   90.00
#
_symmetry.space_group_name_H-M   'P 1'
#
loop_
_entity.id
_entity.type
_entity.pdbx_description
1 polymer ?
#
loop_
_entity_poly.entity_id
_entity_poly.type
_entity_poly.pdbx_seq_one_letter_code
_entity_poly.pdbx_strand_id
1 'polypeptide(L)'
;MKLWGTIPIVDKVLVGGEEPITRPAFSEYIDKIVEYCDQTIEMLPAKWEDRWTGRFTSVAAKALKAKILVYAASPLYNGPTPEYAAGYEHPEVLGYTNYDKTRWKRAADACKDAIDAAHAAGHQLYTGSGTDKNLYHLAINLTNEHILYERYKDANAEGGWKYTLYMMNQPYGIGWYTREDLMYQPTMNHVDGYQLANGKFPISGYTGGDPTKPVISDAGVTAGYTDQNYHVNRDPRFYQNIVYHGSKFGESYNTNSLTSTSTKV
;
A
#
# COMPACT_ATOMS: atom_id res chain seq x y z
N MET A 1 -9.15 -5.87 -12.61
CA MET A 1 -8.27 -4.76 -13.06
C MET A 1 -6.82 -4.84 -12.58
N LYS A 2 -6.51 -4.88 -11.27
CA LYS A 2 -5.15 -4.68 -10.75
C LYS A 2 -4.06 -5.60 -11.33
N LEU A 3 -4.40 -6.86 -11.64
CA LEU A 3 -3.45 -7.84 -12.18
C LEU A 3 -3.64 -8.09 -13.69
N TRP A 4 -4.88 -8.14 -14.16
CA TRP A 4 -5.22 -8.68 -15.49
C TRP A 4 -5.98 -7.71 -16.41
N GLY A 5 -6.20 -6.46 -15.98
CA GLY A 5 -7.15 -5.57 -16.67
C GLY A 5 -8.60 -6.03 -16.46
N THR A 6 -9.46 -5.95 -17.48
CA THR A 6 -10.83 -6.48 -17.37
C THR A 6 -10.84 -8.00 -17.25
N ILE A 7 -11.82 -8.53 -16.53
CA ILE A 7 -12.10 -9.97 -16.46
C ILE A 7 -13.59 -10.17 -16.75
N PRO A 8 -14.02 -11.38 -17.15
CA PRO A 8 -15.44 -11.68 -17.32
C PRO A 8 -16.23 -11.31 -16.06
N ILE A 9 -17.37 -10.65 -16.25
CA ILE A 9 -18.29 -10.33 -15.16
C ILE A 9 -19.26 -11.51 -15.04
N VAL A 10 -19.22 -12.17 -13.88
CA VAL A 10 -20.12 -13.28 -13.55
C VAL A 10 -21.11 -12.78 -12.52
N ASP A 11 -22.34 -12.52 -12.96
CA ASP A 11 -23.46 -11.99 -12.16
C ASP A 11 -24.54 -13.04 -11.86
N LYS A 12 -24.33 -14.27 -12.32
CA LYS A 12 -25.23 -15.41 -12.14
C LYS A 12 -24.45 -16.69 -11.84
N VAL A 13 -25.14 -17.66 -11.25
CA VAL A 13 -24.60 -19.01 -11.07
C VAL A 13 -24.43 -19.67 -12.44
N LEU A 14 -23.23 -20.18 -12.70
CA LEU A 14 -22.94 -20.94 -13.92
C LEU A 14 -23.40 -22.38 -13.73
N VAL A 15 -24.16 -22.91 -14.68
CA VAL A 15 -24.77 -24.26 -14.62
C VAL A 15 -23.96 -25.32 -15.37
N GLY A 16 -22.69 -25.03 -15.67
CA GLY A 16 -21.87 -25.83 -16.58
C GLY A 16 -22.19 -25.55 -18.06
N GLY A 17 -21.27 -25.94 -18.95
CA GLY A 17 -21.35 -25.68 -20.39
C GLY A 17 -20.07 -25.06 -20.95
N GLU A 18 -19.99 -24.92 -22.27
CA GLU A 18 -18.83 -24.38 -22.99
C GLU A 18 -19.04 -22.92 -23.45
N GLU A 19 -20.14 -22.28 -23.04
CA GLU A 19 -20.46 -20.90 -23.45
C GLU A 19 -19.40 -19.92 -22.92
N PRO A 20 -18.60 -19.30 -23.81
CA PRO A 20 -17.53 -18.40 -23.37
C PRO A 20 -18.12 -17.09 -22.87
N ILE A 21 -17.77 -16.69 -21.64
CA ILE A 21 -18.08 -15.35 -21.13
C ILE A 21 -16.93 -14.43 -21.55
N THR A 22 -17.25 -13.47 -22.41
CA THR A 22 -16.25 -12.52 -22.92
C THR A 22 -15.89 -11.48 -21.86
N ARG A 23 -14.69 -10.92 -22.02
CA ARG A 23 -14.25 -9.77 -21.21
C ARG A 23 -14.99 -8.53 -21.73
N PRO A 24 -15.64 -7.75 -20.86
CA PRO A 24 -16.24 -6.49 -21.28
C PRO A 24 -15.16 -5.46 -21.60
N ALA A 25 -15.56 -4.39 -22.27
CA ALA A 25 -14.72 -3.21 -22.42
C ALA A 25 -14.38 -2.63 -21.04
N PHE A 26 -13.22 -1.98 -20.92
CA PHE A 26 -12.75 -1.44 -19.65
C PHE A 26 -13.70 -0.39 -19.07
N SER A 27 -14.32 0.43 -19.91
CA SER A 27 -15.35 1.39 -19.48
C SER A 27 -16.53 0.69 -18.79
N GLU A 28 -17.09 -0.32 -19.45
CA GLU A 28 -18.24 -1.09 -18.94
C GLU A 28 -17.86 -1.84 -17.66
N TYR A 29 -16.65 -2.39 -17.60
CA TYR A 29 -16.12 -3.08 -16.42
C TYR A 29 -16.02 -2.14 -15.22
N ILE A 30 -15.49 -0.93 -15.41
CA ILE A 30 -15.38 0.07 -14.35
C ILE A 30 -16.76 0.56 -13.92
N ASP A 31 -17.66 0.85 -14.86
CA ASP A 31 -19.00 1.34 -14.53
C ASP A 31 -19.81 0.28 -13.78
N LYS A 32 -19.67 -1.02 -14.10
CA LYS A 32 -20.31 -2.09 -13.34
C LYS A 32 -19.77 -2.22 -11.92
N ILE A 33 -18.45 -2.11 -11.72
CA ILE A 33 -17.87 -2.13 -10.36
C ILE A 33 -18.37 -0.93 -9.56
N VAL A 34 -18.45 0.25 -10.18
CA VAL A 34 -18.97 1.45 -9.53
C VAL A 34 -20.44 1.29 -9.15
N GLU A 35 -21.26 0.74 -10.05
CA GLU A 35 -22.66 0.43 -9.78
C GLU A 35 -22.81 -0.49 -8.57
N TYR A 36 -22.03 -1.57 -8.47
CA TYR A 36 -22.05 -2.45 -7.31
C TYR A 36 -21.60 -1.76 -6.02
N CYS A 37 -20.61 -0.87 -6.10
CA CYS A 37 -20.23 -0.06 -4.95
C CYS A 37 -21.38 0.86 -4.52
N ASP A 38 -22.07 1.51 -5.47
CA ASP A 38 -23.18 2.42 -5.18
C ASP A 38 -24.36 1.69 -4.53
N GLN A 39 -24.76 0.53 -5.05
CA GLN A 39 -25.76 -0.33 -4.41
C GLN A 39 -25.32 -0.73 -2.99
N THR A 40 -24.05 -1.08 -2.80
CA THR A 40 -23.52 -1.45 -1.48
C THR A 40 -23.54 -0.27 -0.51
N ILE A 41 -23.27 0.95 -0.99
CA ILE A 41 -23.31 2.18 -0.17
C ILE A 41 -24.72 2.43 0.36
N GLU A 42 -25.75 2.19 -0.45
CA GLU A 42 -27.15 2.37 -0.05
C GLU A 42 -27.63 1.29 0.93
N MET A 43 -27.14 0.07 0.80
CA MET A 43 -27.60 -1.08 1.59
C MET A 43 -26.92 -1.23 2.95
N LEU A 44 -25.72 -0.68 3.14
CA LEU A 44 -24.91 -0.93 4.34
C LEU A 44 -24.83 0.29 5.27
N PRO A 45 -24.79 0.08 6.59
CA PRO A 45 -24.56 1.17 7.52
C PRO A 45 -23.12 1.69 7.44
N ALA A 46 -22.93 2.95 7.82
CA ALA A 46 -21.60 3.55 7.91
C ALA A 46 -20.75 2.93 9.03
N LYS A 47 -21.40 2.45 10.09
CA LYS A 47 -20.80 1.78 11.23
C LYS A 47 -21.73 0.69 11.76
N TRP A 48 -21.16 -0.45 12.14
CA TRP A 48 -21.86 -1.55 12.80
C TRP A 48 -21.70 -1.48 14.33
N GLU A 49 -22.59 -2.15 15.06
CA GLU A 49 -22.38 -2.46 16.49
C GLU A 49 -21.12 -3.31 16.69
N ASP A 50 -20.48 -3.22 17.85
CA ASP A 50 -19.18 -3.85 18.14
C ASP A 50 -19.16 -5.37 17.91
N ARG A 51 -20.27 -6.07 18.18
CA ARG A 51 -20.39 -7.53 17.93
C ARG A 51 -20.27 -7.91 16.46
N TRP A 52 -20.44 -6.94 15.56
CA TRP A 52 -20.38 -7.11 14.11
C TRP A 52 -19.13 -6.46 13.49
N THR A 53 -18.16 -6.04 14.32
CA THR A 53 -16.90 -5.47 13.85
C THR A 53 -16.19 -6.41 12.86
N GLY A 54 -15.73 -5.84 11.74
CA GLY A 54 -15.12 -6.55 10.62
C GLY A 54 -16.06 -6.78 9.43
N ARG A 55 -17.37 -6.53 9.59
CA ARG A 55 -18.29 -6.47 8.44
C ARG A 55 -18.01 -5.26 7.57
N PHE A 56 -18.23 -5.41 6.27
CA PHE A 56 -18.11 -4.33 5.30
C PHE A 56 -19.12 -3.20 5.61
N THR A 57 -18.74 -1.96 5.38
CA THR A 57 -19.56 -0.76 5.65
C THR A 57 -19.77 0.04 4.37
N SER A 58 -20.73 0.98 4.38
CA SER A 58 -20.86 1.94 3.27
C SER A 58 -19.65 2.85 3.13
N VAL A 59 -18.93 3.14 4.22
CA VAL A 59 -17.64 3.86 4.19
C VAL A 59 -16.58 3.06 3.44
N ALA A 60 -16.47 1.75 3.71
CA ALA A 60 -15.57 0.87 2.98
C ALA A 60 -15.91 0.77 1.50
N ALA A 61 -17.20 0.76 1.15
CA ALA A 61 -17.66 0.77 -0.24
C ALA A 61 -17.28 2.08 -0.96
N LYS A 62 -17.45 3.25 -0.32
CA LYS A 62 -16.97 4.55 -0.84
C LYS A 62 -15.46 4.55 -1.06
N ALA A 63 -14.69 4.07 -0.08
CA ALA A 63 -13.23 3.98 -0.20
C ALA A 63 -12.78 3.05 -1.35
N LEU A 64 -13.45 1.91 -1.52
CA LEU A 64 -13.20 0.99 -2.63
C LEU A 64 -13.54 1.66 -3.98
N LYS A 65 -14.71 2.30 -4.10
CA LYS A 65 -15.10 3.06 -5.29
C LYS A 65 -14.07 4.13 -5.66
N ALA A 66 -13.64 4.92 -4.69
CA ALA A 66 -12.60 5.93 -4.88
C ALA A 66 -11.29 5.32 -5.40
N LYS A 67 -10.81 4.23 -4.78
CA LYS A 67 -9.59 3.52 -5.21
C LYS A 67 -9.69 3.00 -6.65
N ILE A 68 -10.82 2.41 -7.03
CA ILE A 68 -11.06 1.91 -8.38
C ILE A 68 -11.05 3.04 -9.40
N LEU A 69 -11.70 4.17 -9.09
CA LEU A 69 -11.74 5.33 -9.98
C LEU A 69 -10.35 5.99 -10.14
N VAL A 70 -9.54 6.06 -9.08
CA VAL A 70 -8.15 6.51 -9.17
C VAL A 70 -7.34 5.61 -10.10
N TYR A 71 -7.47 4.28 -9.97
CA TYR A 71 -6.81 3.36 -10.89
C TYR A 71 -7.29 3.57 -12.32
N ALA A 72 -8.60 3.64 -12.55
CA ALA A 72 -9.17 3.86 -13.87
C ALA A 72 -8.73 5.19 -14.51
N ALA A 73 -8.50 6.24 -13.71
CA ALA A 73 -8.02 7.53 -14.18
C ALA A 73 -6.49 7.60 -14.38
N SER A 74 -5.74 6.63 -13.86
CA SER A 74 -4.27 6.61 -13.90
C SER A 74 -3.73 6.37 -15.32
N PRO A 75 -2.49 6.82 -15.65
CA PRO A 75 -1.95 6.77 -17.01
C PRO A 75 -1.95 5.40 -17.67
N LEU A 76 -1.82 4.33 -16.88
CA LEU A 76 -1.87 2.95 -17.37
C LEU A 76 -3.19 2.62 -18.08
N TYR A 77 -4.30 3.19 -17.61
CA TYR A 77 -5.64 2.90 -18.11
C TYR A 77 -6.29 4.08 -18.83
N ASN A 78 -5.89 5.31 -18.54
CA ASN A 78 -6.48 6.54 -19.06
C ASN A 78 -5.59 7.18 -20.14
N GLY A 79 -5.39 6.49 -21.26
CA GLY A 79 -4.49 6.92 -22.31
C GLY A 79 -4.77 6.24 -23.64
N PRO A 80 -3.95 6.49 -24.68
CA PRO A 80 -3.99 5.68 -25.88
C PRO A 80 -3.56 4.23 -25.56
N THR A 81 -3.89 3.30 -26.45
CA THR A 81 -3.38 1.91 -26.38
C THR A 81 -1.85 1.94 -26.22
N PRO A 82 -1.28 1.27 -25.21
CA PRO A 82 0.14 1.30 -24.97
C PRO A 82 0.90 0.61 -26.10
N GLU A 83 2.13 1.05 -26.35
CA GLU A 83 2.96 0.58 -27.47
C GLU A 83 3.21 -0.93 -27.44
N TYR A 84 3.38 -1.52 -26.24
CA TYR A 84 3.55 -2.98 -26.10
C TYR A 84 2.32 -3.79 -26.56
N ALA A 85 1.16 -3.14 -26.68
CA ALA A 85 -0.09 -3.73 -27.15
C ALA A 85 -0.49 -3.22 -28.55
N ALA A 86 0.44 -2.61 -29.29
CA ALA A 86 0.19 -2.18 -30.66
C ALA A 86 -0.22 -3.38 -31.53
N GLY A 87 -1.34 -3.24 -32.25
CA GLY A 87 -1.89 -4.29 -33.10
C GLY A 87 -2.66 -5.40 -32.34
N TYR A 88 -2.84 -5.28 -31.03
CA TYR A 88 -3.75 -6.17 -30.31
C TYR A 88 -5.19 -5.96 -30.79
N GLU A 89 -5.92 -7.06 -31.03
CA GLU A 89 -7.27 -7.02 -31.61
C GLU A 89 -8.33 -6.45 -30.66
N HIS A 90 -8.07 -6.48 -29.35
CA HIS A 90 -9.01 -6.07 -28.31
C HIS A 90 -8.44 -5.02 -27.34
N PRO A 91 -7.96 -3.85 -27.82
CA PRO A 91 -7.35 -2.85 -26.95
C PRO A 91 -8.31 -2.34 -25.85
N GLU A 92 -9.62 -2.40 -26.10
CA GLU A 92 -10.68 -1.98 -25.18
C GLU A 92 -10.73 -2.78 -23.87
N VAL A 93 -10.15 -3.98 -23.82
CA VAL A 93 -10.12 -4.80 -22.58
C VAL A 93 -8.91 -4.48 -21.68
N LEU A 94 -7.95 -3.71 -22.18
CA LEU A 94 -6.72 -3.35 -21.48
C LEU A 94 -6.87 -2.06 -20.65
N GLY A 95 -7.69 -1.13 -21.14
CA GLY A 95 -7.89 0.20 -20.56
C GLY A 95 -8.85 1.01 -21.42
N TYR A 96 -8.99 2.30 -21.11
CA TYR A 96 -9.55 3.24 -22.08
C TYR A 96 -8.60 3.37 -23.27
N THR A 97 -9.13 3.72 -24.44
CA THR A 97 -8.35 3.92 -25.68
C THR A 97 -8.08 5.40 -25.98
N ASN A 98 -8.51 6.28 -25.08
CA ASN A 98 -8.33 7.72 -25.17
C ASN A 98 -8.02 8.29 -23.77
N TYR A 99 -7.33 9.43 -23.75
CA TYR A 99 -7.22 10.23 -22.55
C TYR A 99 -8.51 11.04 -22.32
N ASP A 100 -8.99 11.05 -21.08
CA ASP A 100 -10.07 11.93 -20.63
C ASP A 100 -9.77 12.49 -19.23
N LYS A 101 -9.68 13.82 -19.14
CA LYS A 101 -9.43 14.53 -17.88
C LYS A 101 -10.60 14.43 -16.90
N THR A 102 -11.82 14.19 -17.37
CA THR A 102 -13.01 14.11 -16.50
C THR A 102 -12.95 12.88 -15.59
N ARG A 103 -12.22 11.84 -15.97
CA ARG A 103 -11.99 10.64 -15.14
C ARG A 103 -11.20 10.97 -13.88
N TRP A 104 -10.22 11.88 -13.97
CA TRP A 104 -9.52 12.40 -12.79
C TRP A 104 -10.43 13.21 -11.88
N LYS A 105 -11.34 14.00 -12.45
CA LYS A 105 -12.36 14.72 -11.67
C LYS A 105 -13.28 13.74 -10.94
N ARG A 106 -13.83 12.73 -11.64
CA ARG A 106 -14.68 11.68 -11.04
C ARG A 106 -13.95 10.95 -9.91
N ALA A 107 -12.65 10.65 -10.07
CA ALA A 107 -11.83 10.04 -9.05
C ALA A 107 -11.61 10.96 -7.84
N ALA A 108 -11.29 12.24 -8.06
CA ALA A 108 -11.10 13.23 -7.00
C ALA A 108 -12.38 13.45 -6.19
N ASP A 109 -13.53 13.57 -6.86
CA ASP A 109 -14.84 13.73 -6.22
C ASP A 109 -15.18 12.50 -5.35
N ALA A 110 -14.91 11.29 -5.85
CA ALA A 110 -15.11 10.06 -5.08
C ALA A 110 -14.15 9.92 -3.88
N CYS A 111 -12.88 10.32 -4.03
CA CYS A 111 -11.93 10.37 -2.92
C CYS A 111 -12.39 11.34 -1.83
N LYS A 112 -12.89 12.52 -2.22
CA LYS A 112 -13.43 13.49 -1.28
C LYS A 112 -14.63 12.94 -0.52
N ASP A 113 -15.61 12.38 -1.23
CA ASP A 113 -16.79 11.75 -0.60
C ASP A 113 -16.41 10.62 0.37
N ALA A 114 -15.42 9.78 0.00
CA ALA A 114 -14.92 8.74 0.88
C ALA A 114 -14.25 9.29 2.15
N ILE A 115 -13.43 10.34 2.03
CA ILE A 115 -12.77 10.99 3.18
C ILE A 115 -13.81 11.64 4.09
N ASP A 116 -14.75 12.39 3.53
CA ASP A 116 -15.80 13.06 4.31
C ASP A 116 -16.67 12.03 5.05
N ALA A 117 -17.06 10.94 4.38
CA ALA A 117 -17.82 9.85 5.01
C ALA A 117 -17.02 9.12 6.09
N ALA A 118 -15.71 8.92 5.88
CA ALA A 118 -14.84 8.30 6.87
C ALA A 118 -14.76 9.14 8.15
N HIS A 119 -14.51 10.45 8.03
CA HIS A 119 -14.52 11.36 9.17
C HIS A 119 -15.87 11.41 9.87
N ALA A 120 -16.98 11.46 9.11
CA ALA A 120 -18.33 11.44 9.67
C ALA A 120 -18.64 10.14 10.46
N ALA A 121 -18.04 9.01 10.06
CA ALA A 121 -18.14 7.74 10.76
C ALA A 121 -17.16 7.58 11.95
N GLY A 122 -16.34 8.60 12.23
CA GLY A 122 -15.39 8.63 13.34
C GLY A 122 -14.02 8.02 13.02
N HIS A 123 -13.72 7.78 11.74
CA HIS A 123 -12.35 7.43 11.33
C HIS A 123 -11.44 8.66 11.39
N GLN A 124 -10.19 8.43 11.76
CA GLN A 124 -9.18 9.49 11.87
C GLN A 124 -7.78 8.91 11.72
N LEU A 125 -6.83 9.74 11.27
CA LEU A 125 -5.42 9.35 11.27
C LEU A 125 -4.97 8.96 12.67
N TYR A 126 -4.17 7.91 12.76
CA TYR A 126 -3.60 7.46 14.01
C TYR A 126 -2.50 8.41 14.48
N THR A 127 -2.68 8.96 15.67
CA THR A 127 -1.80 9.96 16.28
C THR A 127 -1.02 9.40 17.47
N GLY A 128 -0.72 8.09 17.45
CA GLY A 128 -0.10 7.35 18.57
C GLY A 128 1.02 8.12 19.28
N SER A 129 1.17 7.87 20.59
CA SER A 129 2.18 8.52 21.44
C SER A 129 2.96 7.48 22.26
N GLY A 130 4.20 7.77 22.67
CA GLY A 130 5.00 6.78 23.41
C GLY A 130 5.20 5.47 22.63
N THR A 131 4.92 4.33 23.25
CA THR A 131 4.96 2.99 22.63
C THR A 131 3.95 2.83 21.49
N ASP A 132 2.87 3.60 21.52
CA ASP A 132 1.81 3.58 20.51
C ASP A 132 2.22 4.32 19.24
N LYS A 133 3.35 5.07 19.20
CA LYS A 133 3.88 5.64 17.93
C LYS A 133 4.29 4.59 16.91
N ASN A 134 4.38 3.34 17.33
CA ASN A 134 4.89 2.26 16.52
C ASN A 134 3.87 1.85 15.43
N LEU A 135 4.25 1.96 14.15
CA LEU A 135 3.44 1.46 13.02
C LEU A 135 3.04 -0.02 13.18
N TYR A 136 3.81 -0.83 13.92
CA TYR A 136 3.39 -2.21 14.24
C TYR A 136 2.13 -2.25 15.10
N HIS A 137 1.90 -1.27 15.98
CA HIS A 137 0.65 -1.17 16.73
C HIS A 137 -0.53 -0.94 15.77
N LEU A 138 -0.38 -0.02 14.81
CA LEU A 138 -1.38 0.21 13.78
C LEU A 138 -1.63 -1.05 12.94
N ALA A 139 -0.58 -1.80 12.60
CA ALA A 139 -0.71 -3.04 11.84
C ALA A 139 -1.52 -4.14 12.57
N ILE A 140 -1.33 -4.32 13.88
CA ILE A 140 -1.90 -5.47 14.62
C ILE A 140 -3.15 -5.16 15.41
N ASN A 141 -3.43 -3.87 15.68
CA ASN A 141 -4.60 -3.46 16.42
C ASN A 141 -5.56 -2.72 15.51
N LEU A 142 -6.84 -3.08 15.61
CA LEU A 142 -7.88 -2.31 14.96
C LEU A 142 -7.98 -0.92 15.62
N THR A 143 -7.46 0.10 14.95
CA THR A 143 -7.62 1.51 15.33
C THR A 143 -8.70 2.21 14.50
N ASN A 144 -9.07 3.44 14.90
CA ASN A 144 -9.98 4.30 14.14
C ASN A 144 -9.43 4.74 12.77
N GLU A 145 -8.13 4.53 12.47
CA GLU A 145 -7.59 4.82 11.14
C GLU A 145 -8.06 3.81 10.09
N HIS A 146 -8.39 2.58 10.49
CA HIS A 146 -8.78 1.57 9.53
C HIS A 146 -10.22 1.73 9.05
N ILE A 147 -10.36 1.83 7.73
CA ILE A 147 -11.64 1.63 7.03
C ILE A 147 -11.84 0.15 6.68
N LEU A 148 -10.75 -0.54 6.33
CA LEU A 148 -10.68 -1.98 6.13
C LEU A 148 -9.51 -2.52 6.94
N TYR A 149 -9.74 -3.63 7.64
CA TYR A 149 -8.76 -4.23 8.52
C TYR A 149 -8.84 -5.75 8.46
N GLU A 150 -7.69 -6.39 8.26
CA GLU A 150 -7.56 -7.84 8.42
C GLU A 150 -7.12 -8.13 9.86
N ARG A 151 -7.88 -8.98 10.56
CA ARG A 151 -7.53 -9.39 11.91
C ARG A 151 -6.42 -10.44 11.87
N TYR A 152 -5.33 -10.17 12.56
CA TYR A 152 -4.27 -11.16 12.78
C TYR A 152 -4.63 -12.09 13.94
N LYS A 153 -4.25 -13.37 13.80
CA LYS A 153 -4.37 -14.35 14.89
C LYS A 153 -3.13 -14.26 15.79
N ASP A 154 -3.28 -14.65 17.06
CA ASP A 154 -2.16 -14.75 18.00
C ASP A 154 -1.07 -15.70 17.46
N ALA A 155 0.20 -15.36 17.69
CA ALA A 155 1.36 -16.06 17.12
C ALA A 155 1.34 -17.59 17.32
N ASN A 156 0.75 -18.09 18.42
CA ASN A 156 0.68 -19.51 18.73
C ASN A 156 -0.56 -20.24 18.20
N ALA A 157 -1.44 -19.54 17.48
CA ALA A 157 -2.56 -20.14 16.76
C ALA A 157 -2.16 -20.51 15.32
N GLU A 158 -2.85 -21.48 14.73
CA GLU A 158 -2.64 -21.86 13.33
C GLU A 158 -2.91 -20.65 12.40
N GLY A 159 -1.86 -20.18 11.71
CA GLY A 159 -1.86 -18.96 10.90
C GLY A 159 -1.45 -17.67 11.64
N GLY A 160 -1.12 -17.73 12.93
CA GLY A 160 -0.68 -16.59 13.75
C GLY A 160 0.71 -16.05 13.41
N TRP A 161 1.59 -16.92 12.91
CA TRP A 161 2.92 -16.53 12.45
C TRP A 161 2.92 -15.65 11.19
N LYS A 162 1.75 -15.43 10.55
CA LYS A 162 1.63 -14.49 9.43
C LYS A 162 2.16 -13.10 9.79
N TYR A 163 1.97 -12.66 11.04
CA TYR A 163 2.45 -11.36 11.52
C TYR A 163 3.98 -11.23 11.44
N THR A 164 4.70 -12.14 12.10
CA THR A 164 6.17 -12.12 12.18
C THR A 164 6.82 -12.27 10.81
N LEU A 165 6.23 -13.09 9.95
CA LEU A 165 6.83 -13.49 8.69
C LEU A 165 6.51 -12.52 7.52
N TYR A 166 5.33 -11.91 7.49
CA TYR A 166 4.91 -11.04 6.37
C TYR A 166 4.98 -9.54 6.66
N MET A 167 5.00 -9.10 7.93
CA MET A 167 4.94 -7.66 8.25
C MET A 167 6.22 -7.08 8.83
N MET A 168 7.05 -7.89 9.48
CA MET A 168 8.20 -7.36 10.22
C MET A 168 9.44 -7.07 9.36
N ASN A 169 9.41 -7.33 8.04
CA ASN A 169 10.55 -7.19 7.13
C ASN A 169 11.86 -7.61 7.80
N GLN A 170 11.86 -8.81 8.40
CA GLN A 170 12.93 -9.19 9.32
C GLN A 170 14.30 -9.13 8.62
N PRO A 171 15.32 -8.51 9.25
CA PRO A 171 16.65 -8.47 8.67
C PRO A 171 17.18 -9.89 8.52
N TYR A 172 17.84 -10.15 7.39
CA TYR A 172 18.46 -11.45 7.17
C TYR A 172 19.56 -11.71 8.20
N GLY A 173 19.57 -12.92 8.77
CA GLY A 173 20.62 -13.36 9.71
C GLY A 173 20.38 -13.05 11.20
N ILE A 174 19.20 -12.55 11.59
CA ILE A 174 18.86 -12.33 13.02
C ILE A 174 18.03 -13.51 13.56
N GLY A 175 18.65 -14.34 14.42
CA GLY A 175 17.96 -15.33 15.29
C GLY A 175 17.85 -16.76 14.76
N TRP A 176 17.02 -17.58 15.44
CA TRP A 176 16.78 -19.01 15.17
C TRP A 176 15.97 -19.31 13.88
N TYR A 177 15.62 -18.27 13.12
CA TYR A 177 14.71 -18.33 11.98
C TYR A 177 15.43 -17.90 10.69
N THR A 178 16.46 -18.66 10.30
CA THR A 178 17.14 -18.55 8.99
C THR A 178 16.25 -19.12 7.88
N ARG A 179 15.08 -18.53 7.71
CA ARG A 179 14.08 -18.92 6.71
C ARG A 179 14.32 -18.09 5.46
N GLU A 180 14.97 -18.70 4.47
CA GLU A 180 15.32 -18.10 3.18
C GLU A 180 14.08 -17.61 2.39
N ASP A 181 12.89 -18.09 2.76
CA ASP A 181 11.60 -17.85 2.11
C ASP A 181 10.91 -16.53 2.54
N LEU A 182 11.46 -15.77 3.49
CA LEU A 182 10.77 -14.63 4.12
C LEU A 182 11.61 -13.35 4.13
N MET A 183 12.13 -12.99 2.96
CA MET A 183 13.12 -11.91 2.82
C MET A 183 12.53 -10.68 2.12
N TYR A 184 12.09 -9.69 2.90
CA TYR A 184 11.78 -8.35 2.39
C TYR A 184 12.93 -7.40 2.73
N GLN A 185 13.89 -7.26 1.82
CA GLN A 185 15.01 -6.34 1.96
C GLN A 185 14.68 -5.03 1.21
N PRO A 186 14.57 -3.88 1.91
CA PRO A 186 14.30 -2.62 1.24
C PRO A 186 15.43 -2.27 0.27
N THR A 187 15.07 -1.86 -0.94
CA THR A 187 16.05 -1.37 -1.93
C THR A 187 16.52 0.04 -1.55
N MET A 188 17.68 0.45 -2.07
CA MET A 188 18.14 1.84 -1.88
C MET A 188 17.16 2.86 -2.48
N ASN A 189 16.49 2.54 -3.59
CA ASN A 189 15.42 3.41 -4.12
C ASN A 189 14.27 3.60 -3.12
N HIS A 190 13.91 2.57 -2.35
CA HIS A 190 12.90 2.70 -1.30
C HIS A 190 13.43 3.55 -0.12
N VAL A 191 14.69 3.36 0.27
CA VAL A 191 15.38 4.18 1.27
C VAL A 191 15.42 5.65 0.87
N ASP A 192 15.75 5.95 -0.38
CA ASP A 192 15.84 7.30 -0.93
C ASP A 192 14.47 8.00 -1.03
N GLY A 193 13.39 7.22 -1.10
CA GLY A 193 12.01 7.70 -1.10
C GLY A 193 11.53 8.30 0.22
N TYR A 194 12.29 8.18 1.31
CA TYR A 194 11.97 8.88 2.56
C TYR A 194 12.55 10.29 2.58
N GLN A 195 11.76 11.25 3.04
CA GLN A 195 12.23 12.62 3.25
C GLN A 195 13.22 12.70 4.42
N LEU A 196 13.91 13.82 4.51
CA LEU A 196 14.61 14.27 5.71
C LEU A 196 13.58 14.77 6.74
N ALA A 197 14.00 14.95 7.99
CA ALA A 197 13.16 15.46 9.08
C ALA A 197 12.56 16.86 8.80
N ASN A 198 13.15 17.61 7.87
CA ASN A 198 12.66 18.91 7.41
C ASN A 198 11.66 18.83 6.23
N GLY A 199 11.24 17.62 5.84
CA GLY A 199 10.28 17.38 4.74
C GLY A 199 10.87 17.49 3.34
N LYS A 200 12.18 17.73 3.17
CA LYS A 200 12.85 17.74 1.85
C LYS A 200 13.44 16.37 1.53
N PHE A 201 13.56 16.02 0.26
CA PHE A 201 14.22 14.77 -0.13
C PHE A 201 15.75 14.89 -0.05
N PRO A 202 16.45 13.84 0.42
CA PRO A 202 17.92 13.84 0.51
C PRO A 202 18.60 13.79 -0.87
N ILE A 203 17.90 13.26 -1.87
CA ILE A 203 18.37 13.18 -3.26
C ILE A 203 17.39 13.92 -4.17
N SER A 204 17.88 14.46 -5.29
CA SER A 204 17.05 15.11 -6.32
C SER A 204 16.78 14.21 -7.53
N GLY A 205 17.38 13.03 -7.58
CA GLY A 205 17.25 12.07 -8.67
C GLY A 205 18.53 11.26 -8.82
N TYR A 206 18.72 10.72 -10.03
CA TYR A 206 19.80 9.80 -10.35
C TYR A 206 20.52 10.25 -11.63
N THR A 207 21.85 10.15 -11.65
CA THR A 207 22.65 10.52 -12.81
C THR A 207 22.32 9.61 -13.99
N GLY A 208 21.78 10.18 -15.07
CA GLY A 208 21.37 9.40 -16.25
C GLY A 208 20.28 8.36 -15.97
N GLY A 209 19.52 8.52 -14.88
CA GLY A 209 18.53 7.54 -14.44
C GLY A 209 19.12 6.27 -13.81
N ASP A 210 20.44 6.20 -13.58
CA ASP A 210 21.11 5.05 -12.98
C ASP A 210 20.87 5.01 -11.46
N PRO A 211 20.08 4.05 -10.93
CA PRO A 211 19.73 3.99 -9.51
C PRO A 211 20.94 3.77 -8.59
N THR A 212 22.11 3.42 -9.14
CA THR A 212 23.36 3.28 -8.37
C THR A 212 24.11 4.60 -8.18
N LYS A 213 23.62 5.71 -8.78
CA LYS A 213 24.29 7.01 -8.78
C LYS A 213 23.34 8.13 -8.32
N PRO A 214 22.96 8.16 -7.03
CA PRO A 214 22.09 9.20 -6.50
C PRO A 214 22.76 10.58 -6.60
N VAL A 215 21.97 11.59 -6.95
CA VAL A 215 22.38 12.99 -6.92
C VAL A 215 21.90 13.58 -5.60
N ILE A 216 22.84 13.80 -4.66
CA ILE A 216 22.54 14.39 -3.34
C ILE A 216 22.01 15.81 -3.55
N SER A 217 20.87 16.13 -2.94
CA SER A 217 20.27 17.46 -3.01
C SER A 217 20.97 18.44 -2.07
N ASP A 218 20.80 19.75 -2.27
CA ASP A 218 21.30 20.78 -1.33
C ASP A 218 20.82 20.53 0.11
N ALA A 219 19.57 20.05 0.26
CA ALA A 219 19.01 19.68 1.55
C ALA A 219 19.70 18.44 2.13
N GLY A 220 20.02 17.45 1.30
CA GLY A 220 20.81 16.28 1.67
C GLY A 220 22.20 16.67 2.16
N VAL A 221 22.92 17.51 1.40
CA VAL A 221 24.23 18.03 1.80
C VAL A 221 24.16 18.75 3.14
N THR A 222 23.19 19.66 3.30
CA THR A 222 22.99 20.40 4.55
C THR A 222 22.67 19.50 5.74
N ALA A 223 21.93 18.41 5.52
CA ALA A 223 21.56 17.45 6.54
C ALA A 223 22.66 16.42 6.85
N GLY A 224 23.79 16.45 6.13
CA GLY A 224 24.89 15.49 6.27
C GLY A 224 24.61 14.12 5.64
N TYR A 225 23.70 14.06 4.67
CA TYR A 225 23.35 12.83 3.96
C TYR A 225 24.52 12.32 3.12
N THR A 226 24.85 11.04 3.27
CA THR A 226 25.79 10.30 2.42
C THR A 226 25.35 8.84 2.32
N ASP A 227 25.90 8.08 1.37
CA ASP A 227 25.64 6.63 1.26
C ASP A 227 26.08 5.83 2.49
N GLN A 228 26.94 6.38 3.36
CA GLN A 228 27.32 5.75 4.63
C GLN A 228 26.45 6.23 5.80
N ASN A 229 25.87 7.43 5.69
CA ASN A 229 25.06 8.08 6.72
C ASN A 229 23.61 8.31 6.27
N TYR A 230 23.08 7.44 5.40
CA TYR A 230 21.75 7.61 4.80
C TYR A 230 20.62 7.61 5.84
N HIS A 231 20.87 7.07 7.03
CA HIS A 231 19.88 6.95 8.10
C HIS A 231 19.81 8.20 8.99
N VAL A 232 20.64 9.22 8.77
CA VAL A 232 20.70 10.42 9.61
C VAL A 232 19.64 11.45 9.21
N ASN A 233 19.03 12.12 10.20
CA ASN A 233 18.09 13.23 10.02
C ASN A 233 16.92 12.91 9.08
N ARG A 234 16.35 11.70 9.17
CA ARG A 234 15.26 11.23 8.30
C ARG A 234 13.88 11.56 8.86
N ASP A 235 12.89 11.53 7.97
CA ASP A 235 11.48 11.51 8.34
C ASP A 235 11.20 10.38 9.36
N PRO A 236 10.41 10.60 10.42
CA PRO A 236 10.14 9.58 11.43
C PRO A 236 9.65 8.23 10.86
N ARG A 237 8.94 8.23 9.73
CA ARG A 237 8.48 7.02 9.05
C ARG A 237 9.63 6.14 8.55
N PHE A 238 10.78 6.72 8.22
CA PHE A 238 11.98 5.97 7.83
C PHE A 238 12.39 5.00 8.95
N TYR A 239 12.48 5.50 10.19
CA TYR A 239 12.93 4.71 11.34
C TYR A 239 11.94 3.63 11.77
N GLN A 240 10.70 3.69 11.29
CA GLN A 240 9.68 2.69 11.56
C GLN A 240 9.60 1.60 10.47
N ASN A 241 10.12 1.87 9.27
CA ASN A 241 10.03 0.95 8.13
C ASN A 241 11.38 0.34 7.73
N ILE A 242 12.50 1.00 8.07
CA ILE A 242 13.85 0.60 7.66
C ILE A 242 14.66 0.18 8.88
N VAL A 243 15.08 -1.09 8.89
CA VAL A 243 16.15 -1.57 9.76
C VAL A 243 17.47 -1.40 9.03
N TYR A 244 18.40 -0.66 9.63
CA TYR A 244 19.69 -0.31 9.02
C TYR A 244 20.85 -0.67 9.96
N HIS A 245 22.07 -0.64 9.44
CA HIS A 245 23.26 -0.95 10.22
C HIS A 245 23.39 -0.02 11.44
N GLY A 246 23.52 -0.59 12.64
CA GLY A 246 23.57 0.14 13.90
C GLY A 246 22.22 0.52 14.51
N SER A 247 21.10 0.23 13.83
CA SER A 247 19.76 0.40 14.40
C SER A 247 19.44 -0.70 15.44
N LYS A 248 18.58 -0.37 16.40
CA LYS A 248 18.00 -1.35 17.34
C LYS A 248 16.72 -1.92 16.74
N PHE A 249 16.56 -3.24 16.75
CA PHE A 249 15.39 -3.92 16.21
C PHE A 249 14.82 -4.93 17.22
N GLY A 250 13.49 -5.00 17.30
CA GLY A 250 12.76 -5.88 18.22
C GLY A 250 12.51 -5.28 19.61
N GLU A 251 11.42 -5.72 20.24
CA GLU A 251 11.15 -5.41 21.65
C GLU A 251 12.17 -6.12 22.54
N SER A 252 12.49 -5.48 23.67
CA SER A 252 13.42 -5.95 24.69
C SER A 252 12.87 -7.18 25.44
N TYR A 253 12.73 -8.32 24.77
CA TYR A 253 12.43 -9.59 25.44
C TYR A 253 13.66 -10.19 26.13
N ASN A 254 14.84 -9.59 25.96
CA ASN A 254 16.02 -9.88 26.78
C ASN A 254 16.87 -8.63 26.94
N THR A 255 17.15 -8.28 28.19
CA THR A 255 18.11 -7.28 28.63
C THR A 255 19.56 -7.69 28.32
N ASN A 256 19.86 -8.00 27.07
CA ASN A 256 21.23 -8.10 26.58
C ASN A 256 21.30 -7.30 25.28
N SER A 257 21.82 -6.09 25.40
CA SER A 257 22.23 -5.22 24.31
C SER A 257 22.98 -5.99 23.23
N LEU A 258 22.35 -6.24 22.09
CA LEU A 258 23.07 -6.55 20.85
C LEU A 258 23.63 -5.25 20.29
N THR A 259 24.67 -4.73 20.95
CA THR A 259 25.67 -3.91 20.28
C THR A 259 26.48 -4.85 19.39
N SER A 260 26.11 -4.97 18.12
CA SER A 260 26.98 -5.61 17.13
C SER A 260 28.12 -4.65 16.81
N THR A 261 29.16 -4.61 17.64
CA THR A 261 30.46 -4.10 17.22
C THR A 261 31.04 -5.09 16.22
N SER A 262 31.02 -4.73 14.93
CA SER A 262 31.82 -5.46 13.94
C SER A 262 33.29 -5.22 14.27
N THR A 263 33.95 -6.26 14.76
CA THR A 263 35.41 -6.25 14.86
C THR A 263 35.91 -6.69 13.50
N LYS A 264 36.56 -5.79 12.76
CA LYS A 264 37.31 -6.13 11.55
C LYS A 264 38.36 -7.18 11.91
N VAL A 265 38.40 -8.28 11.17
CA VAL A 265 39.60 -9.11 11.00
C VAL A 265 40.25 -8.69 9.70
#